data_AF-A0A2N1RC85-F1
#
_entry.id   AF-A0A2N1RC85-F1
#
_cell.length_a   1.000
_cell.length_b   1.000
_cell.length_c   1.000
_cell.angle_alpha   90.00
_cell.angle_beta   90.00
_cell.angle_gamma   90.00
#
_symmetry.space_group_name_H-M   'P 1'
#
loop_
_entity.id
_entity.type
_entity.pdbx_description
1 polymer ?
#
loop_
_entity_poly.entity_id
_entity_poly.type
_entity_poly.pdbx_seq_one_letter_code
_entity_poly.pdbx_strand_id
1 'polypeptide(L)'
;MGIIGTGRSSVRGTLAIAYVFLAMTISATSFIWDSAGGNGLLGNLDLSTADSTSVDYTTGQHYSRDGFLGRFVFQGEAGTTLTVTSTGPLATSTPSGNYFYFTKTDDTNRWRRVFFVATIKAYLHSNAEGPILGTHNTIIDNPGDSITIPAGAGAEEHNTSDPSYSGGYNTQGIWGFGSAYRYKYPYKYIWIDLTTIRTTTSRRLKNGLYELGLLLSGDGISAHLNLTGRYQNYSGAPGSYSFILERTCPPTIPFHELIENTTYTNSYPVGTVRFNSVDTRARMFFASDSQGLFTDFRFASDRGSFGYHVVYTPRIPSGYATKIDSTTKIFPSTVNPVPFTSPTHGETEQQYQLEGEIRIYVDPGTTLFTAPADSYDSRIYCFLTAY
;
A
#
# COMPACT_ATOMS: atom_id res chain seq x y z
N MET A 1 4.53 80.14 -11.65
CA MET A 1 3.87 79.12 -10.80
C MET A 1 3.73 77.89 -11.67
N GLY A 2 4.60 76.89 -11.55
CA GLY A 2 4.46 75.77 -10.60
C GLY A 2 4.15 74.51 -11.45
N ILE A 3 5.13 73.71 -11.88
CA ILE A 3 5.81 72.61 -11.15
C ILE A 3 5.17 71.23 -11.47
N ILE A 4 6.05 70.26 -11.86
CA ILE A 4 5.93 68.77 -11.87
C ILE A 4 5.07 68.16 -13.00
N GLY A 5 5.59 67.32 -13.91
CA GLY A 5 6.19 65.98 -13.70
C GLY A 5 5.06 64.94 -13.60
N THR A 6 5.05 63.72 -14.14
CA THR A 6 6.07 62.76 -14.57
C THR A 6 5.37 61.68 -15.41
N GLY A 7 6.12 60.96 -16.25
CA GLY A 7 5.59 59.91 -17.12
C GLY A 7 5.12 58.64 -16.40
N ARG A 8 4.47 57.75 -17.16
CA ARG A 8 4.41 56.32 -16.85
C ARG A 8 4.69 55.47 -18.08
N SER A 9 5.71 54.65 -17.93
CA SER A 9 5.99 53.45 -18.70
C SER A 9 4.81 52.46 -18.59
N SER A 10 4.57 51.67 -19.63
CA SER A 10 4.07 50.31 -19.42
C SER A 10 5.18 49.35 -19.83
N VAL A 11 5.79 48.81 -18.78
CA VAL A 11 6.88 47.84 -18.77
C VAL A 11 6.42 46.57 -19.50
N ARG A 12 7.29 46.08 -20.39
CA ARG A 12 7.29 44.70 -20.87
C ARG A 12 7.26 43.78 -19.65
N GLY A 13 6.13 43.15 -19.40
CA GLY A 13 6.01 42.15 -18.35
C GLY A 13 6.81 40.91 -18.72
N THR A 14 8.04 40.84 -18.20
CA THR A 14 8.75 39.58 -18.02
C THR A 14 7.87 38.68 -17.16
N LEU A 15 7.41 37.57 -17.74
CA LEU A 15 6.74 36.52 -16.99
C LEU A 15 7.76 35.97 -15.98
N ALA A 16 7.57 36.27 -14.70
CA ALA A 16 8.31 35.63 -13.63
C ALA A 16 7.89 34.17 -13.59
N ILE A 17 8.80 33.27 -13.97
CA ILE A 17 8.73 31.86 -13.63
C ILE A 17 8.97 31.79 -12.12
N ALA A 18 7.89 31.78 -11.36
CA ALA A 18 7.95 31.40 -9.96
C ALA A 18 8.20 29.89 -9.92
N TYR A 19 9.44 29.50 -9.65
CA TYR A 19 9.74 28.16 -9.17
C TYR A 19 9.13 28.05 -7.77
N VAL A 20 7.85 27.69 -7.72
CA VAL A 20 7.29 27.13 -6.50
C VAL A 20 7.81 25.70 -6.44
N PHE A 21 8.97 25.51 -5.82
CA PHE A 21 9.31 24.24 -5.20
C PHE A 21 8.31 24.03 -4.06
N LEU A 22 7.10 23.59 -4.40
CA LEU A 22 6.38 22.74 -3.46
C LEU A 22 7.33 21.58 -3.24
N ALA A 23 7.85 21.46 -2.02
CA ALA A 23 8.48 20.24 -1.57
C ALA A 23 7.42 19.15 -1.80
N MET A 24 7.50 18.49 -2.95
CA MET A 24 6.64 17.37 -3.24
C MET A 24 7.02 16.35 -2.20
N THR A 25 6.06 15.99 -1.35
CA THR A 25 6.18 14.83 -0.49
C THR A 25 6.42 13.66 -1.43
N ILE A 26 7.69 13.26 -1.55
CA ILE A 26 8.07 11.99 -2.14
C ILE A 26 7.42 10.97 -1.21
N SER A 27 6.21 10.56 -1.55
CA SER A 27 5.52 9.46 -0.90
C SER A 27 6.19 8.20 -1.46
N ALA A 28 7.44 7.94 -1.06
CA ALA A 28 7.99 6.59 -1.10
C ALA A 28 7.31 5.83 0.05
N THR A 29 6.01 5.63 -0.11
CA THR A 29 5.24 4.90 0.86
C THR A 29 5.50 3.42 0.63
N SER A 30 6.26 2.80 1.52
CA SER A 30 6.44 1.37 1.50
C SER A 30 5.42 0.74 2.44
N PHE A 31 4.74 -0.31 1.99
CA PHE A 31 3.79 -1.11 2.74
C PHE A 31 4.02 -2.58 2.39
N ILE A 32 4.43 -3.37 3.37
CA ILE A 32 4.78 -4.78 3.21
C ILE A 32 4.05 -5.60 4.25
N TRP A 33 3.48 -6.73 3.85
CA TRP A 33 3.02 -7.73 4.80
C TRP A 33 4.19 -8.63 5.21
N ASP A 34 4.34 -8.83 6.51
CA ASP A 34 5.40 -9.59 7.16
C ASP A 34 4.77 -10.59 8.13
N SER A 35 5.06 -11.88 7.97
CA SER A 35 4.54 -12.94 8.86
C SER A 35 5.27 -12.98 10.22
N ALA A 36 6.36 -12.24 10.39
CA ALA A 36 7.16 -12.23 11.61
C ALA A 36 6.42 -11.65 12.84
N GLY A 37 6.91 -12.03 14.03
CA GLY A 37 6.43 -11.52 15.32
C GLY A 37 5.35 -12.36 16.02
N GLY A 38 5.09 -13.59 15.58
CA GLY A 38 4.14 -14.52 16.24
C GLY A 38 3.78 -15.73 15.38
N ASN A 39 2.58 -16.29 15.61
CA ASN A 39 1.96 -17.29 14.72
C ASN A 39 1.24 -16.58 13.55
N GLY A 40 1.88 -15.59 12.92
CA GLY A 40 1.27 -14.72 11.92
C GLY A 40 0.78 -15.52 10.71
N LEU A 41 -0.53 -15.66 10.55
CA LEU A 41 -1.12 -16.42 9.46
C LEU A 41 -2.29 -15.63 8.86
N LEU A 42 -2.21 -15.36 7.56
CA LEU A 42 -3.36 -14.82 6.80
C LEU A 42 -4.46 -15.86 6.62
N GLY A 43 -4.15 -17.14 6.82
CA GLY A 43 -5.05 -18.24 6.57
C GLY A 43 -5.22 -19.20 7.73
N ASN A 44 -6.10 -20.18 7.54
CA ASN A 44 -6.35 -21.26 8.50
C ASN A 44 -6.91 -20.83 9.87
N LEU A 45 -7.50 -19.63 9.98
CA LEU A 45 -8.12 -19.20 11.23
C LEU A 45 -9.22 -20.18 11.66
N ASP A 46 -9.11 -20.74 12.86
CA ASP A 46 -10.14 -21.62 13.40
C ASP A 46 -11.37 -20.81 13.82
N LEU A 47 -12.48 -21.00 13.09
CA LEU A 47 -13.77 -20.37 13.34
C LEU A 47 -14.67 -21.22 14.24
N SER A 48 -14.17 -22.30 14.83
CA SER A 48 -14.93 -23.09 15.81
C SER A 48 -15.05 -22.36 17.15
N THR A 49 -14.02 -21.63 17.56
CA THR A 49 -13.93 -20.91 18.84
C THR A 49 -14.14 -19.41 18.68
N ALA A 50 -14.79 -18.79 19.66
CA ALA A 50 -14.90 -17.34 19.77
C ALA A 50 -13.87 -16.84 20.78
N ASP A 51 -13.34 -15.63 20.54
CA ASP A 51 -12.44 -14.98 21.47
C ASP A 51 -13.22 -14.40 22.66
N SER A 52 -12.53 -14.23 23.80
CA SER A 52 -13.18 -13.76 25.04
C SER A 52 -13.73 -12.34 24.89
N THR A 53 -14.94 -12.13 25.42
CA THR A 53 -15.59 -10.80 25.52
C THR A 53 -15.18 -10.03 26.78
N SER A 54 -14.42 -10.64 27.69
CA SER A 54 -13.97 -10.00 28.94
C SER A 54 -12.62 -9.28 28.81
N VAL A 55 -12.00 -9.36 27.63
CA VAL A 55 -10.71 -8.73 27.36
C VAL A 55 -10.96 -7.33 26.82
N ASP A 56 -10.24 -6.35 27.38
CA ASP A 56 -10.11 -5.04 26.76
C ASP A 56 -9.09 -5.12 25.61
N TYR A 57 -9.58 -4.97 24.38
CA TYR A 57 -8.76 -5.00 23.18
C TYR A 57 -8.16 -3.63 22.82
N THR A 58 -8.51 -2.57 23.55
CA THR A 58 -7.99 -1.23 23.31
C THR A 58 -6.60 -1.04 23.94
N THR A 59 -6.11 -2.00 24.72
CA THR A 59 -4.82 -1.91 25.42
C THR A 59 -3.99 -3.19 25.27
N GLY A 60 -2.67 -3.05 25.38
CA GLY A 60 -1.73 -4.17 25.29
C GLY A 60 -1.46 -4.63 23.85
N GLN A 61 -0.72 -5.72 23.72
CA GLN A 61 -0.34 -6.32 22.44
C GLN A 61 -1.11 -7.62 22.22
N HIS A 62 -1.45 -7.92 20.97
CA HIS A 62 -2.31 -9.06 20.61
C HIS A 62 -1.71 -10.02 19.59
N TYR A 63 -0.41 -9.87 19.27
CA TYR A 63 0.31 -10.73 18.31
C TYR A 63 0.41 -12.21 18.71
N SER A 64 0.19 -12.54 19.99
CA SER A 64 0.24 -13.91 20.51
C SER A 64 -1.09 -14.67 20.36
N ARG A 65 -2.14 -14.01 19.86
CA ARG A 65 -3.45 -14.64 19.64
C ARG A 65 -3.47 -15.44 18.35
N ASP A 66 -4.32 -16.47 18.31
CA ASP A 66 -4.53 -17.31 17.11
C ASP A 66 -4.94 -16.51 15.87
N GLY A 67 -5.61 -15.36 16.06
CA GLY A 67 -6.07 -14.50 14.97
C GLY A 67 -5.04 -13.50 14.47
N PHE A 68 -3.78 -13.56 14.91
CA PHE A 68 -2.74 -12.64 14.46
C PHE A 68 -2.45 -12.85 12.96
N LEU A 69 -2.69 -11.80 12.17
CA LEU A 69 -2.56 -11.84 10.71
C LEU A 69 -1.13 -11.52 10.24
N GLY A 70 -0.23 -11.24 11.17
CA GLY A 70 1.10 -10.70 10.89
C GLY A 70 1.15 -9.18 11.02
N ARG A 71 2.26 -8.64 10.55
CA ARG A 71 2.65 -7.25 10.67
C ARG A 71 2.63 -6.59 9.31
N PHE A 72 2.15 -5.35 9.26
CA PHE A 72 2.40 -4.48 8.13
C PHE A 72 3.53 -3.52 8.45
N VAL A 73 4.52 -3.47 7.56
CA VAL A 73 5.70 -2.62 7.68
C VAL A 73 5.49 -1.41 6.79
N PHE A 74 5.39 -0.23 7.40
CA PHE A 74 5.13 1.04 6.75
C PHE A 74 6.36 1.95 6.77
N GLN A 75 6.61 2.61 5.63
CA GLN A 75 7.42 3.82 5.51
C GLN A 75 6.58 4.86 4.79
N GLY A 76 6.73 6.13 5.14
CA GLY A 76 5.95 7.23 4.62
C GLY A 76 5.73 8.32 5.66
N GLU A 77 4.89 9.29 5.30
CA GLU A 77 4.61 10.47 6.12
C GLU A 77 3.66 10.18 7.29
N ALA A 78 3.80 10.95 8.37
CA ALA A 78 2.85 10.95 9.48
C ALA A 78 1.45 11.39 9.02
N GLY A 79 0.42 10.93 9.71
CA GLY A 79 -0.97 11.26 9.40
C GLY A 79 -1.57 10.47 8.23
N THR A 80 -0.79 9.59 7.58
CA THR A 80 -1.30 8.67 6.56
C THR A 80 -2.44 7.84 7.15
N THR A 81 -3.58 7.82 6.46
CA THR A 81 -4.78 7.10 6.89
C THR A 81 -5.04 5.94 5.95
N LEU A 82 -5.21 4.74 6.51
CA LEU A 82 -5.59 3.53 5.78
C LEU A 82 -7.05 3.21 6.10
N THR A 83 -7.92 3.32 5.11
CA THR A 83 -9.31 2.88 5.21
C THR A 83 -9.39 1.38 4.97
N VAL A 84 -10.08 0.66 5.84
CA VAL A 84 -10.23 -0.79 5.77
C VAL A 84 -11.62 -1.12 5.27
N THR A 85 -11.69 -1.83 4.14
CA THR A 85 -12.96 -2.27 3.54
C THR A 85 -13.00 -3.78 3.37
N SER A 86 -14.21 -4.33 3.25
CA SER A 86 -14.43 -5.76 3.05
C SER A 86 -14.54 -6.08 1.57
N THR A 87 -13.92 -7.17 1.14
CA THR A 87 -14.02 -7.77 -0.20
C THR A 87 -14.27 -9.27 -0.06
N GLY A 88 -14.50 -9.97 -1.19
CA GLY A 88 -14.78 -11.41 -1.17
C GLY A 88 -16.26 -11.75 -0.95
N PRO A 89 -16.58 -12.96 -0.43
CA PRO A 89 -17.97 -13.42 -0.33
C PRO A 89 -18.81 -12.58 0.63
N LEU A 90 -19.96 -12.11 0.14
CA LEU A 90 -20.89 -11.30 0.93
C LEU A 90 -21.78 -12.16 1.82
N ALA A 91 -21.69 -11.97 3.14
CA ALA A 91 -22.60 -12.61 4.08
C ALA A 91 -24.05 -12.18 3.85
N THR A 92 -24.98 -13.13 3.88
CA THR A 92 -26.42 -12.85 3.78
C THR A 92 -27.13 -13.06 5.12
N SER A 93 -28.30 -12.43 5.26
CA SER A 93 -29.15 -12.51 6.46
C SER A 93 -28.40 -12.15 7.75
N THR A 94 -27.61 -11.09 7.68
CA THR A 94 -26.81 -10.54 8.77
C THR A 94 -27.67 -9.70 9.71
N PRO A 95 -27.24 -9.50 10.97
CA PRO A 95 -27.81 -8.49 11.86
C PRO A 95 -27.76 -7.09 11.22
N SER A 96 -28.58 -6.17 11.72
CA SER A 96 -28.50 -4.76 11.33
C SER A 96 -27.12 -4.19 11.66
N GLY A 97 -26.42 -3.68 10.65
CA GLY A 97 -25.07 -3.10 10.78
C GLY A 97 -24.14 -3.57 9.67
N ASN A 98 -23.03 -2.85 9.48
CA ASN A 98 -22.02 -3.17 8.48
C ASN A 98 -20.79 -3.74 9.20
N TYR A 99 -20.65 -5.07 9.27
CA TYR A 99 -19.55 -5.72 10.00
C TYR A 99 -18.71 -6.60 9.07
N PHE A 100 -17.54 -7.00 9.55
CA PHE A 100 -16.73 -8.01 8.86
C PHE A 100 -17.21 -9.41 9.17
N TYR A 101 -17.18 -10.27 8.15
CA TYR A 101 -17.62 -11.66 8.26
C TYR A 101 -16.67 -12.57 7.51
N PHE A 102 -16.17 -13.59 8.19
CA PHE A 102 -15.72 -14.79 7.48
C PHE A 102 -16.97 -15.51 6.98
N THR A 103 -17.08 -15.65 5.67
CA THR A 103 -18.26 -16.18 4.98
C THR A 103 -17.90 -17.45 4.23
N LYS A 104 -18.75 -18.49 4.31
CA LYS A 104 -18.47 -19.76 3.66
C LYS A 104 -18.45 -19.58 2.14
N THR A 105 -17.45 -20.11 1.47
CA THR A 105 -17.18 -19.84 0.04
C THR A 105 -18.28 -20.34 -0.91
N ASP A 106 -19.04 -21.35 -0.50
CA ASP A 106 -20.12 -21.99 -1.26
C ASP A 106 -21.53 -21.72 -0.70
N ASP A 107 -21.66 -21.00 0.43
CA ASP A 107 -22.94 -20.73 1.09
C ASP A 107 -22.88 -19.44 1.93
N THR A 108 -23.30 -18.33 1.33
CA THR A 108 -23.24 -16.98 1.93
C THR A 108 -24.12 -16.81 3.17
N ASN A 109 -25.03 -17.75 3.46
CA ASN A 109 -25.89 -17.74 4.63
C ASN A 109 -25.20 -18.35 5.87
N ARG A 110 -23.90 -18.70 5.75
CA ARG A 110 -23.06 -19.23 6.82
C ARG A 110 -21.86 -18.35 7.03
N TRP A 111 -21.73 -17.82 8.24
CA TRP A 111 -20.66 -16.86 8.54
C TRP A 111 -20.38 -16.75 10.03
N ARG A 112 -19.22 -16.20 10.37
CA ARG A 112 -18.86 -15.71 11.70
C ARG A 112 -18.45 -14.24 11.61
N ARG A 113 -19.04 -13.39 12.46
CA ARG A 113 -18.64 -11.98 12.57
C ARG A 113 -17.27 -11.89 13.25
N VAL A 114 -16.44 -10.99 12.75
CA VAL A 114 -15.14 -10.66 13.31
C VAL A 114 -14.97 -9.14 13.37
N PHE A 115 -13.98 -8.69 14.13
CA PHE A 115 -13.42 -7.34 14.07
C PHE A 115 -11.91 -7.43 14.14
N PHE A 116 -11.20 -6.34 13.84
CA PHE A 116 -9.75 -6.31 13.90
C PHE A 116 -9.24 -5.33 14.94
N VAL A 117 -8.07 -5.64 15.46
CA VAL A 117 -7.31 -4.78 16.35
C VAL A 117 -5.97 -4.49 15.69
N ALA A 118 -5.67 -3.21 15.50
CA ALA A 118 -4.39 -2.74 15.00
C ALA A 118 -3.57 -2.12 16.14
N THR A 119 -2.42 -2.71 16.44
CA THR A 119 -1.42 -2.16 17.37
C THR A 119 -0.30 -1.54 16.55
N ILE A 120 -0.13 -0.22 16.66
CA ILE A 120 0.88 0.53 15.90
C ILE A 120 2.16 0.66 16.75
N LYS A 121 3.32 0.30 16.22
CA LYS A 121 4.61 0.35 16.93
C LYS A 121 5.69 0.99 16.07
N ALA A 122 6.70 1.57 16.70
CA ALA A 122 7.87 2.07 15.99
C ALA A 122 8.95 0.98 15.86
N TYR A 123 9.73 1.06 14.79
CA TYR A 123 11.06 0.44 14.70
C TYR A 123 12.11 1.52 14.54
N LEU A 124 13.07 1.54 15.46
CA LEU A 124 14.07 2.58 15.55
C LEU A 124 15.18 2.40 14.50
N HIS A 125 15.82 3.50 14.15
CA HIS A 125 17.01 3.51 13.28
C HIS A 125 18.22 2.76 13.88
N SER A 126 18.20 2.54 15.19
CA SER A 126 19.13 1.65 15.90
C SER A 126 18.89 0.15 15.65
N ASN A 127 17.89 -0.21 14.83
CA ASN A 127 17.43 -1.59 14.61
C ASN A 127 16.92 -2.25 15.90
N ALA A 128 16.13 -1.51 16.66
CA ALA A 128 15.49 -1.97 17.87
C ALA A 128 14.00 -1.67 17.84
N GLU A 129 13.21 -2.50 18.52
CA GLU A 129 11.81 -2.24 18.77
C GLU A 129 11.64 -0.92 19.55
N GLY A 130 10.77 -0.07 19.04
CA GLY A 130 10.39 1.19 19.67
C GLY A 130 9.07 1.09 20.44
N PRO A 131 8.54 2.23 20.91
CA PRO A 131 7.29 2.26 21.66
C PRO A 131 6.07 1.89 20.79
N ILE A 132 4.98 1.48 21.46
CA ILE A 132 3.64 1.55 20.88
C ILE A 132 3.31 3.02 20.62
N LEU A 133 2.86 3.30 19.41
CA LEU A 133 2.51 4.64 18.97
C LEU A 133 1.01 4.84 19.12
N GLY A 134 0.63 5.60 20.14
CA GLY A 134 -0.75 5.87 20.51
C GLY A 134 -1.07 5.42 21.94
N THR A 135 -2.18 5.93 22.48
CA THR A 135 -2.65 5.57 23.83
C THR A 135 -3.43 4.25 23.85
N HIS A 136 -4.12 3.96 22.74
CA HIS A 136 -4.97 2.78 22.58
C HIS A 136 -4.73 2.12 21.23
N ASN A 137 -4.98 0.81 21.16
CA ASN A 137 -5.09 0.09 19.90
C ASN A 137 -6.27 0.64 19.08
N THR A 138 -6.13 0.60 17.76
CA THR A 138 -7.25 0.95 16.87
C THR A 138 -8.15 -0.26 16.69
N ILE A 139 -9.43 -0.10 17.01
CA ILE A 139 -10.46 -1.11 16.77
C ILE A 139 -11.10 -0.84 15.41
N ILE A 140 -11.18 -1.87 14.58
CA ILE A 140 -11.73 -1.83 13.22
C ILE A 140 -12.91 -2.81 13.22
N ASP A 141 -14.09 -2.34 13.58
CA ASP A 141 -15.30 -3.15 13.75
C ASP A 141 -16.16 -3.17 12.49
N ASN A 142 -16.08 -2.12 11.68
CA ASN A 142 -16.93 -1.91 10.51
C ASN A 142 -16.09 -1.64 9.25
N PRO A 143 -16.49 -2.17 8.07
CA PRO A 143 -15.94 -1.72 6.81
C PRO A 143 -16.14 -0.21 6.63
N GLY A 144 -15.05 0.51 6.35
CA GLY A 144 -14.99 1.97 6.34
C GLY A 144 -14.20 2.56 7.53
N ASP A 145 -13.99 1.78 8.60
CA ASP A 145 -13.11 2.16 9.69
C ASP A 145 -11.67 2.35 9.18
N SER A 146 -10.89 3.16 9.89
CA SER A 146 -9.57 3.59 9.41
C SER A 146 -8.49 3.48 10.48
N ILE A 147 -7.26 3.24 10.03
CA ILE A 147 -6.03 3.25 10.83
C ILE A 147 -5.27 4.53 10.49
N THR A 148 -5.03 5.39 11.48
CA THR A 148 -4.19 6.59 11.30
C THR A 148 -2.78 6.33 11.80
N ILE A 149 -1.80 6.52 10.93
CA ILE A 149 -0.38 6.33 11.24
C ILE A 149 0.13 7.61 11.92
N PRO A 150 0.52 7.57 13.21
CA PRO A 150 0.74 8.78 14.00
C PRO A 150 2.10 9.45 13.79
N ALA A 151 3.06 8.76 13.15
CA ALA A 151 4.41 9.25 12.95
C ALA A 151 4.98 8.82 11.61
N GLY A 152 5.95 9.59 11.09
CA GLY A 152 6.62 9.26 9.84
C GLY A 152 7.71 8.21 10.05
N ALA A 153 8.01 7.46 8.99
CA ALA A 153 9.11 6.50 8.96
C ALA A 153 9.76 6.45 7.58
N GLY A 154 11.07 6.22 7.54
CA GLY A 154 11.80 6.16 6.29
C GLY A 154 13.31 6.17 6.52
N ALA A 155 14.08 5.83 5.50
CA ALA A 155 15.56 5.77 5.57
C ALA A 155 16.24 7.09 5.18
N GLU A 156 15.47 8.12 4.82
CA GLU A 156 15.96 9.38 4.30
C GLU A 156 16.75 10.15 5.36
N GLU A 157 17.90 10.66 4.95
CA GLU A 157 18.78 11.47 5.78
C GLU A 157 18.92 12.89 5.20
N HIS A 158 18.99 13.87 6.08
CA HIS A 158 19.41 15.23 5.75
C HIS A 158 20.94 15.29 5.61
N ASN A 159 21.40 16.10 4.67
CA ASN A 159 22.80 16.51 4.65
C ASN A 159 23.05 17.52 5.79
N THR A 160 23.63 17.06 6.90
CA THR A 160 23.85 17.90 8.09
C THR A 160 24.90 19.00 7.90
N SER A 161 25.60 19.00 6.76
CA SER A 161 26.53 20.07 6.37
C SER A 161 25.88 21.15 5.50
N ASP A 162 24.62 20.97 5.09
CA ASP A 162 23.89 21.95 4.32
C ASP A 162 23.51 23.15 5.21
N PRO A 163 23.77 24.41 4.80
CA PRO A 163 23.35 25.59 5.55
C PRO A 163 21.84 25.69 5.81
N SER A 164 21.01 25.01 5.01
CA SER A 164 19.56 24.94 5.18
C SER A 164 19.10 23.87 6.20
N TYR A 165 20.02 23.06 6.72
CA TYR A 165 19.71 22.05 7.72
C TYR A 165 19.24 22.69 9.03
N SER A 166 18.01 22.37 9.42
CA SER A 166 17.32 22.96 10.57
C SER A 166 17.04 21.96 11.69
N GLY A 167 17.65 20.77 11.62
CA GLY A 167 17.47 19.69 12.59
C GLY A 167 16.90 18.42 11.95
N GLY A 168 16.88 17.36 12.75
CA GLY A 168 16.39 16.05 12.35
C GLY A 168 16.29 15.12 13.55
N TYR A 169 16.15 13.83 13.29
CA TYR A 169 16.05 12.80 14.32
C TYR A 169 17.34 12.00 14.45
N ASN A 170 17.64 11.55 15.67
CA ASN A 170 18.74 10.62 15.93
C ASN A 170 18.28 9.16 15.82
N THR A 171 19.19 8.22 16.13
CA THR A 171 18.91 6.78 16.02
C THR A 171 17.81 6.27 16.96
N GLN A 172 17.45 7.05 17.98
CA GLN A 172 16.41 6.75 18.96
C GLN A 172 15.09 7.48 18.67
N GLY A 173 14.99 8.18 17.53
CA GLY A 173 13.80 8.95 17.16
C GLY A 173 13.61 10.24 17.97
N ILE A 174 14.67 10.76 18.58
CA ILE A 174 14.63 12.03 19.32
C ILE A 174 15.06 13.16 18.39
N TRP A 175 14.30 14.25 18.36
CA TRP A 175 14.61 15.44 17.56
C TRP A 175 15.78 16.23 18.15
N GLY A 176 16.62 16.82 17.31
CA GLY A 176 17.73 17.67 17.71
C GLY A 176 18.54 18.21 16.54
N PHE A 177 19.80 18.57 16.81
CA PHE A 177 20.68 19.26 15.87
C PHE A 177 22.08 18.64 15.83
N GLY A 178 22.77 18.81 14.70
CA GLY A 178 24.11 18.26 14.47
C GLY A 178 24.09 16.91 13.75
N SER A 179 25.28 16.35 13.53
CA SER A 179 25.48 15.15 12.69
C SER A 179 24.83 13.87 13.22
N ALA A 180 24.57 13.79 14.53
CA ALA A 180 23.86 12.67 15.14
C ALA A 180 22.36 12.66 14.84
N TYR A 181 21.78 13.79 14.38
CA TYR A 181 20.35 14.00 14.17
C TYR A 181 20.00 14.05 12.69
N ARG A 182 20.56 13.13 11.91
CA ARG A 182 20.51 13.19 10.44
C ARG A 182 19.23 12.65 9.80
N TYR A 183 18.40 11.90 10.52
CA TYR A 183 17.24 11.25 9.88
C TYR A 183 16.09 12.25 9.68
N LYS A 184 15.45 12.20 8.50
CA LYS A 184 14.26 12.99 8.20
C LYS A 184 13.07 12.56 9.07
N TYR A 185 12.95 11.26 9.31
CA TYR A 185 11.85 10.67 10.08
C TYR A 185 12.33 10.12 11.43
N PRO A 186 11.48 10.13 12.48
CA PRO A 186 11.83 9.61 13.80
C PRO A 186 12.12 8.11 13.79
N TYR A 187 11.51 7.37 12.86
CA TYR A 187 11.57 5.92 12.85
C TYR A 187 12.04 5.38 11.49
N LYS A 188 12.62 4.19 11.50
CA LYS A 188 13.03 3.48 10.29
C LYS A 188 11.82 2.82 9.61
N TYR A 189 10.96 2.21 10.43
CA TYR A 189 9.68 1.63 10.02
C TYR A 189 8.60 1.93 11.08
N ILE A 190 7.34 1.98 10.63
CA ILE A 190 6.18 1.77 11.51
C ILE A 190 5.69 0.34 11.30
N TRP A 191 5.34 -0.32 12.39
CA TRP A 191 4.67 -1.61 12.39
C TRP A 191 3.20 -1.43 12.68
N ILE A 192 2.37 -2.18 11.98
CA ILE A 192 0.94 -2.30 12.25
C ILE A 192 0.67 -3.79 12.45
N ASP A 193 0.62 -4.21 13.71
CA ASP A 193 0.27 -5.58 14.06
C ASP A 193 -1.25 -5.71 13.97
N LEU A 194 -1.74 -6.53 13.04
CA LEU A 194 -3.17 -6.70 12.80
C LEU A 194 -3.64 -8.05 13.35
N THR A 195 -4.63 -8.04 14.23
CA THR A 195 -5.17 -9.25 14.84
C THR A 195 -6.67 -9.34 14.61
N THR A 196 -7.13 -10.47 14.10
CA THR A 196 -8.56 -10.81 13.97
C THR A 196 -9.10 -11.28 15.31
N ILE A 197 -10.24 -10.74 15.73
CA ILE A 197 -10.98 -11.17 16.91
C ILE A 197 -12.31 -11.79 16.49
N ARG A 198 -12.51 -13.06 16.85
CA ARG A 198 -13.71 -13.85 16.53
C ARG A 198 -14.79 -13.54 17.55
N THR A 199 -15.92 -13.00 17.09
CA THR A 199 -17.06 -12.76 17.98
C THR A 199 -17.86 -14.03 18.23
N THR A 200 -18.72 -14.01 19.26
CA THR A 200 -19.73 -15.05 19.51
C THR A 200 -20.87 -15.02 18.49
N THR A 201 -21.01 -13.92 17.73
CA THR A 201 -22.05 -13.74 16.71
C THR A 201 -21.70 -14.52 15.45
N SER A 202 -22.53 -15.53 15.14
CA SER A 202 -22.35 -16.36 13.96
C SER A 202 -23.69 -16.88 13.45
N ARG A 203 -23.67 -17.43 12.24
CA ARG A 203 -24.86 -18.00 11.60
C ARG A 203 -24.53 -19.33 10.96
N ARG A 204 -25.22 -20.38 11.42
CA ARG A 204 -25.28 -21.72 10.81
C ARG A 204 -23.92 -22.25 10.34
N LEU A 205 -22.87 -22.06 11.14
CA LEU A 205 -21.53 -22.56 10.83
C LEU A 205 -21.59 -24.07 10.54
N LYS A 206 -20.83 -24.49 9.52
CA LYS A 206 -20.78 -25.89 9.06
C LYS A 206 -19.40 -26.15 8.48
N ASN A 207 -18.95 -27.40 8.57
CA ASN A 207 -17.67 -27.84 8.04
C ASN A 207 -17.41 -27.27 6.63
N GLY A 208 -16.29 -26.58 6.46
CA GLY A 208 -15.93 -25.94 5.19
C GLY A 208 -14.92 -24.81 5.32
N LEU A 209 -14.59 -24.24 4.15
CA LEU A 209 -13.75 -23.05 3.98
C LEU A 209 -14.59 -21.79 4.11
N TYR A 210 -14.04 -20.80 4.80
CA TYR A 210 -14.59 -19.47 4.94
C TYR A 210 -13.55 -18.46 4.48
N GLU A 211 -14.00 -17.39 3.83
CA GLU A 211 -13.14 -16.34 3.32
C GLU A 211 -13.61 -14.97 3.78
N LEU A 212 -12.64 -14.07 3.91
CA LEU A 212 -12.83 -12.64 4.10
C LEU A 212 -11.69 -11.93 3.37
N GLY A 213 -12.03 -11.12 2.38
CA GLY A 213 -11.04 -10.22 1.78
C GLY A 213 -10.99 -8.90 2.54
N LEU A 214 -9.81 -8.38 2.81
CA LEU A 214 -9.61 -7.03 3.32
C LEU A 214 -8.92 -6.17 2.28
N LEU A 215 -9.39 -4.95 2.09
CA LEU A 215 -8.69 -3.95 1.30
C LEU A 215 -8.35 -2.77 2.22
N LEU A 216 -7.06 -2.57 2.43
CA LEU A 216 -6.50 -1.41 3.12
C LEU A 216 -6.06 -0.40 2.05
N SER A 217 -6.69 0.76 2.03
CA SER A 217 -6.41 1.80 1.03
C SER A 217 -6.06 3.12 1.68
N GLY A 218 -5.00 3.76 1.19
CA GLY A 218 -4.57 5.09 1.60
C GLY A 218 -4.01 5.86 0.40
N ASP A 219 -3.53 7.08 0.61
CA ASP A 219 -2.90 7.84 -0.48
C ASP A 219 -1.66 7.09 -1.00
N GLY A 220 -1.73 6.65 -2.25
CA GLY A 220 -0.67 5.87 -2.88
C GLY A 220 -0.50 4.44 -2.37
N ILE A 221 -1.40 3.90 -1.53
CA ILE A 221 -1.35 2.48 -1.09
C ILE A 221 -2.68 1.79 -1.38
N SER A 222 -2.61 0.57 -1.92
CA SER A 222 -3.71 -0.37 -1.98
C SER A 222 -3.21 -1.78 -1.63
N ALA A 223 -3.55 -2.28 -0.45
CA ALA A 223 -3.20 -3.61 0.02
C ALA A 223 -4.43 -4.49 0.16
N HIS A 224 -4.54 -5.50 -0.69
CA HIS A 224 -5.54 -6.55 -0.62
C HIS A 224 -4.99 -7.76 0.14
N LEU A 225 -5.76 -8.26 1.09
CA LEU A 225 -5.47 -9.46 1.86
C LEU A 225 -6.61 -10.44 1.63
N ASN A 226 -6.31 -11.64 1.16
CA ASN A 226 -7.29 -12.72 1.17
C ASN A 226 -7.09 -13.57 2.43
N LEU A 227 -8.05 -13.49 3.34
CA LEU A 227 -8.01 -14.24 4.59
C LEU A 227 -8.85 -15.51 4.49
N THR A 228 -8.30 -16.63 4.97
CA THR A 228 -9.02 -17.89 5.02
C THR A 228 -9.23 -18.36 6.45
N GLY A 229 -10.39 -18.95 6.70
CA GLY A 229 -10.77 -19.56 7.95
C GLY A 229 -11.39 -20.93 7.72
N ARG A 230 -11.30 -21.80 8.70
CA ARG A 230 -11.88 -23.14 8.67
C ARG A 230 -12.86 -23.31 9.83
N TYR A 231 -13.89 -24.09 9.61
CA TYR A 231 -14.76 -24.55 10.69
C TYR A 231 -14.69 -26.07 10.77
N GLN A 232 -14.49 -26.60 11.99
CA GLN A 232 -14.26 -28.03 12.28
C GLN A 232 -13.00 -28.56 11.56
N ASN A 233 -12.89 -29.89 11.41
CA ASN A 233 -11.71 -30.57 10.85
C ASN A 233 -11.56 -30.42 9.32
N TYR A 234 -12.00 -29.29 8.75
CA TYR A 234 -11.82 -29.01 7.34
C TYR A 234 -10.34 -28.84 7.02
N SER A 235 -9.85 -29.59 6.04
CA SER A 235 -8.43 -29.65 5.65
C SER A 235 -8.12 -28.92 4.34
N GLY A 236 -9.12 -28.29 3.71
CA GLY A 236 -8.89 -27.47 2.53
C GLY A 236 -8.49 -26.07 2.96
N ALA A 237 -7.24 -25.68 2.80
CA ALA A 237 -6.85 -24.30 3.02
C ALA A 237 -5.54 -23.91 2.33
N PRO A 238 -5.50 -23.91 0.99
CA PRO A 238 -4.76 -22.90 0.26
C PRO A 238 -5.72 -21.76 -0.14
N GLY A 239 -5.18 -20.55 -0.23
CA GLY A 239 -5.90 -19.40 -0.80
C GLY A 239 -5.54 -18.08 -0.16
N SER A 240 -4.80 -18.08 0.95
CA SER A 240 -4.45 -16.84 1.64
C SER A 240 -3.23 -16.16 1.02
N TYR A 241 -3.35 -14.86 0.81
CA TYR A 241 -2.28 -14.07 0.22
C TYR A 241 -2.39 -12.59 0.59
N SER A 242 -1.27 -11.87 0.45
CA SER A 242 -1.25 -10.42 0.41
C SER A 242 -0.89 -9.95 -1.00
N PHE A 243 -1.59 -8.94 -1.50
CA PHE A 243 -1.32 -8.29 -2.77
C PHE A 243 -1.35 -6.77 -2.61
N ILE A 244 -0.21 -6.13 -2.81
CA ILE A 244 0.00 -4.73 -2.47
C ILE A 244 0.44 -3.96 -3.72
N LEU A 245 -0.20 -2.82 -3.95
CA LEU A 245 0.15 -1.83 -4.95
C LEU A 245 0.51 -0.53 -4.25
N GLU A 246 1.64 0.04 -4.62
CA GLU A 246 2.12 1.31 -4.07
C GLU A 246 2.41 2.29 -5.20
N ARG A 247 2.04 3.55 -5.03
CA ARG A 247 2.46 4.64 -5.90
C ARG A 247 3.83 5.12 -5.43
N THR A 248 4.80 5.13 -6.33
CA THR A 248 6.16 5.62 -6.05
C THR A 248 6.39 7.02 -6.57
N CYS A 249 5.53 7.51 -7.48
CA CYS A 249 5.59 8.87 -7.98
C CYS A 249 4.83 9.85 -7.06
N PRO A 250 5.18 11.15 -7.11
CA PRO A 250 4.36 12.19 -6.49
C PRO A 250 2.92 12.18 -7.03
N PRO A 251 1.96 12.81 -6.31
CA PRO A 251 0.58 12.95 -6.78
C PRO A 251 0.44 13.65 -8.14
N THR A 252 1.43 14.47 -8.51
CA THR A 252 1.49 15.18 -9.79
C THR A 252 2.87 14.99 -10.41
N ILE A 253 2.92 14.59 -11.67
CA ILE A 253 4.16 14.49 -12.45
C ILE A 253 4.24 15.70 -13.37
N PRO A 254 5.25 16.58 -13.24
CA PRO A 254 5.43 17.68 -14.16
C PRO A 254 5.62 17.19 -15.59
N PHE A 255 4.95 17.84 -16.56
CA PHE A 255 5.00 17.41 -17.96
C PHE A 255 6.42 17.32 -18.52
N HIS A 256 7.30 18.26 -18.14
CA HIS A 256 8.69 18.27 -18.61
C HIS A 256 9.50 17.05 -18.12
N GLU A 257 9.26 16.57 -16.90
CA GLU A 257 9.86 15.32 -16.40
C GLU A 257 9.33 14.11 -17.19
N LEU A 258 8.02 14.09 -17.48
CA LEU A 258 7.39 12.97 -18.18
C LEU A 258 7.91 12.82 -19.63
N ILE A 259 8.01 13.92 -20.38
CA ILE A 259 8.39 13.86 -21.81
C ILE A 259 9.87 13.52 -22.05
N GLU A 260 10.71 13.61 -21.03
CA GLU A 260 12.09 13.12 -21.09
C GLU A 260 12.15 11.58 -21.12
N ASN A 261 11.06 10.89 -20.71
CA ASN A 261 10.94 9.45 -20.64
C ASN A 261 10.23 8.89 -21.89
N THR A 262 11.01 8.43 -22.87
CA THR A 262 10.50 8.10 -24.22
C THR A 262 10.71 6.64 -24.65
N THR A 263 11.31 5.82 -23.80
CA THR A 263 11.57 4.40 -24.12
C THR A 263 11.32 3.52 -22.90
N TYR A 264 11.25 2.20 -23.08
CA TYR A 264 11.10 1.29 -21.94
C TYR A 264 12.32 1.32 -21.00
N THR A 265 13.53 1.56 -21.52
CA THR A 265 14.77 1.70 -20.72
C THR A 265 14.91 3.08 -20.07
N ASN A 266 14.28 4.11 -20.65
CA ASN A 266 14.20 5.47 -20.14
C ASN A 266 12.74 5.81 -19.86
N SER A 267 12.23 5.20 -18.79
CA SER A 267 10.84 5.28 -18.34
C SER A 267 10.75 5.86 -16.93
N TYR A 268 9.62 6.44 -16.55
CA TYR A 268 9.38 7.04 -15.24
C TYR A 268 8.75 6.01 -14.28
N PRO A 269 9.31 5.77 -13.08
CA PRO A 269 8.71 4.85 -12.11
C PRO A 269 7.45 5.46 -11.47
N VAL A 270 6.34 4.73 -11.52
CA VAL A 270 5.04 5.20 -10.98
C VAL A 270 4.49 4.34 -9.88
N GLY A 271 4.92 3.08 -9.78
CA GLY A 271 4.50 2.24 -8.68
C GLY A 271 5.26 0.95 -8.54
N THR A 272 4.93 0.21 -7.49
CA THR A 272 5.41 -1.15 -7.22
C THR A 272 4.24 -2.07 -6.97
N VAL A 273 4.45 -3.35 -7.27
CA VAL A 273 3.52 -4.42 -6.98
C VAL A 273 4.23 -5.51 -6.20
N ARG A 274 3.58 -6.02 -5.15
CA ARG A 274 4.06 -7.13 -4.33
C ARG A 274 2.94 -8.14 -4.10
N PHE A 275 3.25 -9.42 -4.26
CA PHE A 275 2.42 -10.54 -3.90
C PHE A 275 3.23 -11.49 -3.04
N ASN A 276 2.63 -11.94 -1.94
CA ASN A 276 3.20 -12.91 -1.03
C ASN A 276 2.13 -13.91 -0.60
N SER A 277 2.48 -15.19 -0.60
CA SER A 277 1.66 -16.27 -0.06
C SER A 277 2.52 -17.45 0.34
N VAL A 278 2.12 -18.16 1.39
CA VAL A 278 2.81 -19.38 1.86
C VAL A 278 2.42 -20.63 1.09
N ASP A 279 1.25 -20.63 0.45
CA ASP A 279 0.63 -21.84 -0.13
C ASP A 279 -0.03 -21.63 -1.49
N THR A 280 -0.20 -20.38 -1.93
CA THR A 280 -0.98 -20.03 -3.12
C THR A 280 -0.09 -19.36 -4.16
N ARG A 281 -0.20 -19.82 -5.41
CA ARG A 281 0.46 -19.15 -6.52
C ARG A 281 -0.44 -18.09 -7.07
N ALA A 282 0.14 -17.12 -7.75
CA ALA A 282 -0.65 -16.14 -8.46
C ALA A 282 -0.05 -15.80 -9.82
N ARG A 283 -0.86 -15.12 -10.60
CA ARG A 283 -0.44 -14.46 -11.82
C ARG A 283 -1.15 -13.13 -11.92
N MET A 284 -0.49 -12.15 -12.52
CA MET A 284 -1.06 -10.83 -12.73
C MET A 284 -0.96 -10.37 -14.17
N PHE A 285 -1.81 -9.41 -14.53
CA PHE A 285 -1.70 -8.64 -15.76
C PHE A 285 -2.18 -7.21 -15.52
N PHE A 286 -1.91 -6.32 -16.48
CA PHE A 286 -2.32 -4.92 -16.41
C PHE A 286 -3.26 -4.58 -17.56
N ALA A 287 -4.17 -3.64 -17.31
CA ALA A 287 -5.12 -3.13 -18.30
C ALA A 287 -5.38 -1.63 -18.08
N SER A 288 -5.89 -0.96 -19.11
CA SER A 288 -6.29 0.46 -19.05
C SER A 288 -7.73 0.67 -18.59
N ASP A 289 -8.50 -0.41 -18.43
CA ASP A 289 -9.90 -0.38 -18.00
C ASP A 289 -10.18 -1.33 -16.84
N SER A 290 -11.27 -1.06 -16.11
CA SER A 290 -11.67 -1.81 -14.92
C SER A 290 -12.20 -3.22 -15.20
N GLN A 291 -12.48 -3.56 -16.46
CA GLN A 291 -12.90 -4.92 -16.86
C GLN A 291 -11.72 -5.78 -17.30
N GLY A 292 -10.53 -5.20 -17.47
CA GLY A 292 -9.32 -5.94 -17.83
C GLY A 292 -9.27 -6.34 -19.30
N LEU A 293 -9.85 -5.54 -20.19
CA LEU A 293 -10.05 -5.89 -21.60
C LEU A 293 -9.09 -5.17 -22.56
N PHE A 294 -8.57 -4.00 -22.18
CA PHE A 294 -7.79 -3.13 -23.05
C PHE A 294 -6.42 -2.77 -22.46
N THR A 295 -5.49 -2.41 -23.33
CA THR A 295 -4.15 -1.89 -22.97
C THR A 295 -3.84 -0.57 -23.69
N ASP A 296 -4.88 0.17 -24.09
CA ASP A 296 -4.74 1.53 -24.62
C ASP A 296 -4.68 2.51 -23.45
N PHE A 297 -3.47 2.76 -22.96
CA PHE A 297 -3.22 3.63 -21.83
C PHE A 297 -3.13 5.08 -22.28
N ARG A 298 -3.97 5.95 -21.71
CA ARG A 298 -4.06 7.35 -22.10
C ARG A 298 -4.17 8.25 -20.89
N PHE A 299 -3.45 9.37 -20.94
CA PHE A 299 -3.74 10.52 -20.12
C PHE A 299 -4.92 11.27 -20.72
N ALA A 300 -5.94 11.55 -19.92
CA ALA A 300 -7.15 12.24 -20.35
C ALA A 300 -7.39 13.50 -19.52
N SER A 301 -7.94 14.53 -20.17
CA SER A 301 -8.46 15.74 -19.56
C SER A 301 -9.69 16.22 -20.36
N ASP A 302 -10.35 17.27 -19.86
CA ASP A 302 -11.46 17.90 -20.58
C ASP A 302 -11.03 18.52 -21.93
N ARG A 303 -9.73 18.77 -22.12
CA ARG A 303 -9.17 19.40 -23.34
C ARG A 303 -8.61 18.41 -24.35
N GLY A 304 -8.42 17.15 -23.98
CA GLY A 304 -7.90 16.15 -24.90
C GLY A 304 -7.33 14.92 -24.21
N SER A 305 -6.67 14.07 -25.00
CA SER A 305 -5.94 12.92 -24.48
C SER A 305 -4.70 12.62 -25.29
N PHE A 306 -3.69 12.06 -24.63
CA PHE A 306 -2.48 11.56 -25.29
C PHE A 306 -2.08 10.20 -24.74
N GLY A 307 -1.48 9.38 -25.59
CA GLY A 307 -1.10 8.01 -25.24
C GLY A 307 0.18 7.97 -24.41
N TYR A 308 0.30 6.92 -23.61
CA TYR A 308 1.55 6.53 -22.98
C TYR A 308 1.63 5.00 -22.93
N HIS A 309 2.80 4.47 -22.55
CA HIS A 309 3.04 3.04 -22.47
C HIS A 309 3.34 2.65 -21.04
N VAL A 310 2.76 1.54 -20.60
CA VAL A 310 3.08 0.91 -19.31
C VAL A 310 4.13 -0.17 -19.51
N VAL A 311 5.09 -0.24 -18.60
CA VAL A 311 6.15 -1.25 -18.54
C VAL A 311 6.12 -1.87 -17.17
N TYR A 312 6.21 -3.20 -17.11
CA TYR A 312 6.45 -3.92 -15.89
C TYR A 312 7.87 -4.47 -15.87
N THR A 313 8.61 -4.16 -14.81
CA THR A 313 9.98 -4.64 -14.59
C THR A 313 9.96 -5.61 -13.39
N PRO A 314 9.92 -6.92 -13.64
CA PRO A 314 9.89 -7.92 -12.57
C PRO A 314 11.22 -7.98 -11.82
N ARG A 315 11.14 -7.95 -10.49
CA ARG A 315 12.27 -8.18 -9.57
C ARG A 315 12.25 -9.61 -9.04
N ILE A 316 11.06 -10.12 -8.71
CA ILE A 316 10.83 -11.49 -8.26
C ILE A 316 9.59 -12.05 -8.99
N PRO A 317 9.69 -13.22 -9.66
CA PRO A 317 10.93 -13.79 -10.19
C PRO A 317 11.66 -12.76 -11.07
N SER A 318 13.00 -12.78 -11.08
CA SER A 318 13.78 -11.85 -11.90
C SER A 318 13.48 -12.03 -13.39
N GLY A 319 13.35 -10.93 -14.13
CA GLY A 319 13.09 -10.96 -15.56
C GLY A 319 13.34 -9.60 -16.22
N TYR A 320 12.99 -9.50 -17.50
CA TYR A 320 13.20 -8.29 -18.28
C TYR A 320 12.01 -7.34 -18.21
N ALA A 321 12.31 -6.04 -18.26
CA ALA A 321 11.32 -4.99 -18.44
C ALA A 321 10.46 -5.29 -19.69
N THR A 322 9.15 -5.38 -19.50
CA THR A 322 8.19 -5.80 -20.53
C THR A 322 7.13 -4.72 -20.71
N LYS A 323 7.03 -4.17 -21.92
CA LYS A 323 5.94 -3.27 -22.31
C LYS A 323 4.60 -4.02 -22.25
N ILE A 324 3.56 -3.39 -21.71
CA ILE A 324 2.19 -3.91 -21.68
C ILE A 324 1.43 -3.38 -22.91
N ASP A 325 1.33 -4.21 -23.94
CA ASP A 325 0.62 -3.92 -25.20
C ASP A 325 -0.51 -4.93 -25.49
N SER A 326 -0.75 -5.85 -24.54
CA SER A 326 -1.83 -6.83 -24.59
C SER A 326 -2.14 -7.36 -23.19
N THR A 327 -3.42 -7.65 -22.92
CA THR A 327 -3.88 -8.28 -21.67
C THR A 327 -3.44 -9.75 -21.54
N THR A 328 -2.89 -10.35 -22.60
CA THR A 328 -2.30 -11.70 -22.54
C THR A 328 -0.89 -11.72 -21.98
N LYS A 329 -0.29 -10.54 -21.71
CA LYS A 329 1.01 -10.43 -21.03
C LYS A 329 0.83 -10.64 -19.53
N ILE A 330 1.04 -11.89 -19.13
CA ILE A 330 0.82 -12.38 -17.78
C ILE A 330 2.15 -12.58 -17.06
N PHE A 331 2.23 -12.15 -15.81
CA PHE A 331 3.40 -12.30 -14.94
C PHE A 331 3.06 -13.24 -13.78
N PRO A 332 3.60 -14.46 -13.75
CA PRO A 332 3.37 -15.39 -12.66
C PRO A 332 4.26 -15.08 -11.45
N SER A 333 3.80 -15.45 -10.26
CA SER A 333 4.66 -15.59 -9.09
C SER A 333 5.71 -16.68 -9.30
N THR A 334 6.64 -16.80 -8.36
CA THR A 334 7.61 -17.90 -8.35
C THR A 334 6.92 -19.26 -8.48
N VAL A 335 7.59 -20.19 -9.17
CA VAL A 335 7.06 -21.55 -9.41
C VAL A 335 7.12 -22.39 -8.14
N ASN A 336 8.18 -22.22 -7.36
CA ASN A 336 8.36 -22.78 -6.03
C ASN A 336 8.42 -21.63 -5.02
N PRO A 337 8.07 -21.87 -3.75
CA PRO A 337 8.34 -20.92 -2.68
C PRO A 337 9.82 -20.53 -2.65
N VAL A 338 10.10 -19.25 -2.42
CA VAL A 338 11.44 -18.71 -2.26
C VAL A 338 11.54 -17.96 -0.93
N PRO A 339 12.75 -17.80 -0.35
CA PRO A 339 12.92 -17.12 0.93
C PRO A 339 12.38 -15.68 0.91
N PHE A 340 11.56 -15.34 1.89
CA PHE A 340 11.20 -13.97 2.29
C PHE A 340 11.77 -13.73 3.68
N THR A 341 12.64 -12.74 3.82
CA THR A 341 13.24 -12.38 5.11
C THR A 341 12.52 -11.15 5.67
N SER A 342 12.01 -11.24 6.89
CA SER A 342 11.38 -10.13 7.59
C SER A 342 12.33 -8.93 7.61
N PRO A 343 11.91 -7.75 7.12
CA PRO A 343 12.74 -6.55 7.15
C PRO A 343 12.96 -6.02 8.57
N THR A 344 12.27 -6.58 9.56
CA THR A 344 12.22 -6.04 10.93
C THR A 344 12.78 -6.98 11.97
N HIS A 345 12.67 -8.30 11.78
CA HIS A 345 13.10 -9.30 12.77
C HIS A 345 14.07 -10.33 12.18
N GLY A 346 14.24 -10.37 10.86
CA GLY A 346 15.23 -11.20 10.18
C GLY A 346 14.88 -12.68 10.10
N GLU A 347 13.73 -13.14 10.63
CA GLU A 347 13.27 -14.50 10.34
C GLU A 347 12.98 -14.64 8.85
N THR A 348 13.11 -15.87 8.35
CA THR A 348 12.95 -16.18 6.93
C THR A 348 11.93 -17.29 6.74
N GLU A 349 10.95 -17.05 5.88
CA GLU A 349 9.91 -18.01 5.52
C GLU A 349 9.95 -18.30 4.01
N GLN A 350 9.50 -19.49 3.61
CA GLN A 350 9.35 -19.84 2.19
C GLN A 350 7.99 -19.36 1.69
N GLN A 351 7.97 -18.49 0.69
CA GLN A 351 6.74 -17.92 0.14
C GLN A 351 6.77 -17.90 -1.39
N TYR A 352 5.61 -18.11 -2.02
CA TYR A 352 5.37 -17.71 -3.40
C TYR A 352 5.38 -16.19 -3.49
N GLN A 353 6.24 -15.66 -4.35
CA GLN A 353 6.48 -14.23 -4.44
C GLN A 353 6.29 -13.72 -5.87
N LEU A 354 5.72 -12.53 -5.99
CA LEU A 354 5.83 -11.69 -7.18
C LEU A 354 6.15 -10.27 -6.71
N GLU A 355 7.21 -9.69 -7.21
CA GLU A 355 7.56 -8.29 -6.98
C GLU A 355 8.03 -7.65 -8.28
N GLY A 356 7.64 -6.41 -8.52
CA GLY A 356 8.25 -5.61 -9.55
C GLY A 356 7.77 -4.18 -9.57
N GLU A 357 8.30 -3.45 -10.53
CA GLU A 357 8.09 -2.02 -10.67
C GLU A 357 7.25 -1.72 -11.91
N ILE A 358 6.29 -0.81 -11.73
CA ILE A 358 5.45 -0.26 -12.78
C ILE A 358 6.06 1.06 -13.22
N ARG A 359 6.40 1.15 -14.50
CA ARG A 359 6.98 2.34 -15.12
C ARG A 359 6.13 2.79 -16.30
N ILE A 360 6.21 4.07 -16.63
CA ILE A 360 5.54 4.66 -17.80
C ILE A 360 6.51 5.41 -18.68
N TYR A 361 6.21 5.49 -19.98
CA TYR A 361 6.93 6.38 -20.90
C TYR A 361 5.97 6.88 -21.99
N VAL A 362 6.26 8.02 -22.58
CA VAL A 362 5.45 8.61 -23.67
C VAL A 362 6.11 8.39 -25.02
N ASP A 363 5.38 8.59 -26.11
CA ASP A 363 5.97 8.46 -27.44
C ASP A 363 7.01 9.58 -27.69
N PRO A 364 8.14 9.29 -28.39
CA PRO A 364 9.07 10.30 -28.83
C PRO A 364 8.34 11.41 -29.63
N GLY A 365 8.60 12.67 -29.28
CA GLY A 365 7.94 13.82 -29.93
C GLY A 365 6.60 14.20 -29.31
N THR A 366 6.24 13.67 -28.14
CA THR A 366 5.16 14.22 -27.31
C THR A 366 5.49 15.67 -26.94
N THR A 367 4.66 16.63 -27.36
CA THR A 367 4.84 18.07 -27.12
C THR A 367 3.56 18.69 -26.56
N LEU A 368 3.62 19.98 -26.17
CA LEU A 368 2.43 20.75 -25.77
C LEU A 368 1.37 20.88 -26.89
N PHE A 369 1.72 20.58 -28.14
CA PHE A 369 0.75 20.55 -29.25
C PHE A 369 -0.03 19.23 -29.32
N THR A 370 0.62 18.12 -28.98
CA THR A 370 -0.02 16.79 -28.92
C THR A 370 -0.65 16.50 -27.56
N ALA A 371 -0.25 17.24 -26.53
CA ALA A 371 -0.81 17.25 -25.19
C ALA A 371 -1.02 18.72 -24.74
N PRO A 372 -2.18 19.32 -25.06
CA PRO A 372 -2.50 20.69 -24.67
C PRO A 372 -2.24 20.98 -23.18
N ALA A 373 -1.89 22.21 -22.83
CA ALA A 373 -1.66 22.56 -21.42
C ALA A 373 -2.93 22.35 -20.57
N ASP A 374 -2.89 21.35 -19.69
CA ASP A 374 -3.96 20.96 -18.79
C ASP A 374 -3.45 20.01 -17.69
N SER A 375 -4.30 19.69 -16.72
CA SER A 375 -4.11 18.57 -15.80
C SER A 375 -4.76 17.32 -16.36
N TYR A 376 -3.99 16.24 -16.46
CA TYR A 376 -4.46 14.96 -16.99
C TYR A 376 -4.46 13.90 -15.90
N ASP A 377 -5.42 12.98 -15.97
CA ASP A 377 -5.44 11.78 -15.16
C ASP A 377 -5.37 10.51 -16.01
N SER A 378 -4.93 9.44 -15.39
CA SER A 378 -4.97 8.10 -15.95
C SER A 378 -5.07 7.07 -14.83
N ARG A 379 -5.57 5.88 -15.16
CA ARG A 379 -5.64 4.72 -14.27
C ARG A 379 -4.97 3.52 -14.93
N ILE A 380 -4.10 2.84 -14.17
CA ILE A 380 -3.55 1.54 -14.53
C ILE A 380 -4.21 0.52 -13.62
N TYR A 381 -4.96 -0.42 -14.19
CA TYR A 381 -5.59 -1.49 -13.43
C TYR A 381 -4.65 -2.69 -13.40
N CYS A 382 -4.42 -3.25 -12.22
CA CYS A 382 -3.68 -4.50 -12.05
C CYS A 382 -4.64 -5.58 -11.57
N PHE A 383 -4.64 -6.71 -12.26
CA PHE A 383 -5.51 -7.84 -11.98
C PHE A 383 -4.67 -9.00 -11.47
N LEU A 384 -5.12 -9.63 -10.40
CA LEU A 384 -4.49 -10.81 -9.82
C LEU A 384 -5.43 -12.01 -9.98
N THR A 385 -4.87 -13.16 -10.33
CA THR A 385 -5.55 -14.46 -10.24
C THR A 385 -4.69 -15.41 -9.41
N ALA A 386 -5.20 -15.78 -8.24
CA ALA A 386 -4.62 -16.81 -7.37
C ALA A 386 -5.06 -18.21 -7.83
N TYR A 387 -4.19 -19.22 -7.72
CA TYR A 387 -4.45 -20.61 -8.14
C TYR A 387 -3.61 -21.65 -7.41
#